data_AF-A0A969K068-F1
#
_entry.id   AF-A0A969K068-F1
#
_cell.length_a   1.000
_cell.length_b   1.000
_cell.length_c   1.000
_cell.angle_alpha   90.00
_cell.angle_beta   90.00
_cell.angle_gamma   90.00
#
_symmetry.space_group_name_H-M   'P 1'
#
loop_
_entity.id
_entity.type
_entity.pdbx_description
1 polymer ?
#
loop_
_entity_poly.entity_id
_entity_poly.type
_entity_poly.pdbx_seq_one_letter_code
_entity_poly.pdbx_strand_id
1 'polypeptide(L)'
;MYRPADLRVPALVSNRRVETLLEKTIGRPTFAELKLPLAVMATDLVSRQEVVLQTGDVVTAVLATIAIPVALPPVELDGMILVDGGVKNNTPFNIARQLGADYVLAVDLSNTESHVPPRRHGRTGPLSKAVELVQRNEMWWVLAATLDVITLQNMEMVLAQSPPDLLLRPEIGTIGLFDFHRWQEGVSAGRTAVWQVEHLLAKVNGNQ
;
A
#
# COMPACT_ATOMS: atom_id res chain seq x y z
N MET A 1 -2.96 -29.97 10.94
CA MET A 1 -3.68 -28.72 11.29
C MET A 1 -2.62 -27.69 11.62
N TYR A 2 -2.46 -26.67 10.77
CA TYR A 2 -1.40 -25.66 10.89
C TYR A 2 -1.73 -24.73 12.07
N ARG A 3 -0.78 -24.50 13.00
CA ARG A 3 -0.96 -23.56 14.11
C ARG A 3 -0.35 -22.21 13.70
N PRO A 4 -1.10 -21.09 13.75
CA PRO A 4 -0.63 -19.76 13.34
C PRO A 4 0.72 -19.36 13.98
N ALA A 5 0.87 -19.64 15.28
CA ALA A 5 2.03 -19.26 16.10
C ALA A 5 3.41 -19.81 15.66
N ASP A 6 3.47 -20.72 14.68
CA ASP A 6 4.72 -21.32 14.18
C ASP A 6 5.27 -20.62 12.93
N LEU A 7 4.59 -19.61 12.38
CA LEU A 7 5.00 -18.92 11.17
C LEU A 7 6.15 -17.94 11.44
N ARG A 8 7.37 -18.47 11.65
CA ARG A 8 8.61 -17.68 11.60
C ARG A 8 8.97 -17.38 10.15
N VAL A 9 8.23 -16.46 9.51
CA VAL A 9 8.60 -16.00 8.17
C VAL A 9 9.90 -15.20 8.27
N PRO A 10 10.94 -15.54 7.50
CA PRO A 10 12.11 -14.68 7.39
C PRO A 10 11.65 -13.34 6.80
N ALA A 11 11.69 -12.28 7.60
CA ALA A 11 11.48 -10.92 7.12
C ALA A 11 12.77 -10.12 7.25
N LEU A 12 13.04 -9.29 6.25
CA LEU A 12 14.27 -8.52 6.16
C LEU A 12 14.24 -7.28 7.07
N VAL A 13 13.04 -6.79 7.40
CA VAL A 13 12.79 -5.69 8.32
C VAL A 13 11.87 -6.14 9.46
N SER A 14 12.14 -5.69 10.69
CA SER A 14 11.33 -6.00 11.86
C SER A 14 10.12 -5.06 11.98
N ASN A 15 8.92 -5.62 12.22
CA ASN A 15 7.71 -4.84 12.52
C ASN A 15 7.92 -3.82 13.64
N ARG A 16 8.71 -4.17 14.67
CA ARG A 16 8.93 -3.31 15.84
C ARG A 16 9.43 -1.90 15.47
N ARG A 17 10.28 -1.78 14.43
CA ARG A 17 10.80 -0.47 14.02
C ARG A 17 9.70 0.39 13.39
N VAL A 18 8.86 -0.21 12.56
CA VAL A 18 7.75 0.45 11.89
C VAL A 18 6.66 0.79 12.91
N GLU A 19 6.33 -0.14 13.80
CA GLU A 19 5.41 0.07 14.93
C GLU A 19 5.87 1.25 15.79
N THR A 20 7.13 1.28 16.22
CA THR A 20 7.67 2.39 17.03
C THR A 20 7.60 3.72 16.30
N LEU A 21 7.80 3.73 14.97
CA LEU A 21 7.68 4.95 14.16
C LEU A 21 6.23 5.43 14.11
N LEU A 22 5.28 4.52 13.81
CA LEU A 22 3.86 4.82 13.80
C LEU A 22 3.40 5.34 15.17
N GLU A 23 3.76 4.66 16.25
CA GLU A 23 3.43 5.08 17.62
C GLU A 23 3.95 6.48 17.94
N LYS A 24 5.16 6.83 17.49
CA LYS A 24 5.72 8.17 17.69
C LYS A 24 5.06 9.24 16.83
N THR A 25 4.59 8.89 15.64
CA THR A 25 4.03 9.85 14.68
C THR A 25 2.54 10.10 14.92
N ILE A 26 1.76 9.05 15.18
CA ILE A 26 0.30 9.14 15.29
C ILE A 26 -0.24 8.72 16.67
N GLY A 27 0.63 8.33 17.60
CA GLY A 27 0.20 7.67 18.84
C GLY A 27 -0.30 6.25 18.56
N ARG A 28 -1.23 5.77 19.37
CA ARG A 28 -1.85 4.46 19.19
C ARG A 28 -3.38 4.56 19.26
N PRO A 29 -4.00 5.30 18.32
CA PRO A 29 -5.43 5.51 18.35
C PRO A 29 -6.18 4.24 17.94
N THR A 30 -7.43 4.17 18.34
CA THR A 30 -8.41 3.27 17.75
C THR A 30 -9.12 3.94 16.58
N PHE A 31 -9.71 3.15 15.68
CA PHE A 31 -10.48 3.71 14.55
C PHE A 31 -11.61 4.66 15.00
N ALA A 32 -12.21 4.40 16.17
CA ALA A 32 -13.28 5.22 16.73
C ALA A 32 -12.80 6.61 17.19
N GLU A 33 -11.50 6.80 17.40
CA GLU A 33 -10.90 8.06 17.84
C GLU A 33 -10.48 8.96 16.65
N LEU A 34 -10.60 8.46 15.42
CA LEU A 34 -10.20 9.20 14.22
C LEU A 34 -11.23 10.27 13.85
N LYS A 35 -10.74 11.44 13.43
CA LYS A 35 -11.58 12.57 12.99
C LYS A 35 -12.31 12.30 11.67
N LEU A 36 -11.72 11.47 10.82
CA LEU A 36 -12.29 11.04 9.55
C LEU A 36 -12.45 9.53 9.59
N PRO A 37 -13.56 8.99 9.06
CA PRO A 37 -13.70 7.55 8.87
C PRO A 37 -12.53 7.01 8.04
N LEU A 38 -11.90 5.96 8.55
CA LEU A 38 -10.79 5.29 7.88
C LEU A 38 -11.15 3.82 7.70
N ALA A 39 -10.87 3.30 6.52
CA ALA A 39 -10.80 1.88 6.24
C ALA A 39 -9.44 1.60 5.61
N VAL A 40 -8.77 0.56 6.09
CA VAL A 40 -7.56 0.03 5.45
C VAL A 40 -7.80 -1.41 5.05
N MET A 41 -7.03 -1.91 4.09
CA MET A 41 -7.27 -3.23 3.52
C MET A 41 -6.00 -4.08 3.58
N ALA A 42 -6.16 -5.32 4.03
CA ALA A 42 -5.12 -6.33 4.07
C ALA A 42 -5.59 -7.59 3.33
N THR A 43 -4.66 -8.50 3.04
CA THR A 43 -4.98 -9.82 2.48
C THR A 43 -4.75 -10.89 3.52
N ASP A 44 -5.77 -11.70 3.83
CA ASP A 44 -5.57 -12.91 4.66
C ASP A 44 -5.03 -14.05 3.80
N LEU A 45 -3.82 -14.53 4.14
CA LEU A 45 -3.16 -15.62 3.43
C LEU A 45 -3.88 -16.97 3.57
N VAL A 46 -4.67 -17.16 4.62
CA VAL A 46 -5.37 -18.43 4.87
C VAL A 46 -6.63 -18.53 4.02
N SER A 47 -7.53 -17.55 4.14
CA SER A 47 -8.78 -17.51 3.36
C SER A 47 -8.58 -17.01 1.92
N ARG A 48 -7.46 -16.33 1.64
CA ARG A 48 -7.14 -15.70 0.34
C ARG A 48 -8.09 -14.56 -0.02
N GLN A 49 -8.75 -13.98 0.98
CA GLN A 49 -9.74 -12.92 0.82
C GLN A 49 -9.16 -11.56 1.23
N GLU A 50 -9.79 -10.51 0.70
CA GLU A 50 -9.61 -9.14 1.17
C GLU A 50 -10.21 -9.00 2.57
N VAL A 51 -9.51 -8.30 3.45
CA VAL A 51 -9.94 -8.01 4.81
C VAL A 51 -9.95 -6.50 4.98
N VAL A 52 -11.14 -5.93 5.14
CA VAL A 52 -11.35 -4.51 5.40
C VAL A 52 -11.30 -4.27 6.91
N LEU A 53 -10.34 -3.49 7.36
CA LEU A 53 -10.12 -3.15 8.77
C LEU A 53 -10.63 -1.74 9.04
N GLN A 54 -11.63 -1.62 9.93
CA GLN A 54 -12.31 -0.36 10.29
C GLN A 54 -12.51 -0.20 11.80
N THR A 55 -12.01 -1.13 12.60
CA THR A 55 -12.20 -1.17 14.05
C THR A 55 -10.91 -1.62 14.74
N GLY A 56 -10.79 -1.31 16.03
CA GLY A 56 -9.64 -1.72 16.84
C GLY A 56 -8.45 -0.76 16.73
N ASP A 57 -7.24 -1.29 16.92
CA ASP A 57 -5.97 -0.56 16.98
C ASP A 57 -5.48 -0.18 15.57
N VAL A 58 -5.35 1.13 15.32
CA VAL A 58 -4.97 1.64 13.98
C VAL A 58 -3.53 1.26 13.63
N VAL A 59 -2.61 1.25 14.61
CA VAL A 59 -1.20 0.90 14.37
C VAL A 59 -1.09 -0.54 13.87
N THR A 60 -1.78 -1.47 14.51
CA THR A 60 -1.82 -2.89 14.14
C THR A 60 -2.45 -3.09 12.76
N ALA A 61 -3.56 -2.40 12.50
CA ALA A 61 -4.21 -2.44 11.18
C ALA A 61 -3.29 -1.88 10.07
N VAL A 62 -2.60 -0.76 10.33
CA VAL A 62 -1.63 -0.17 9.41
C VAL A 62 -0.45 -1.12 9.17
N LEU A 63 0.08 -1.76 10.21
CA LEU A 63 1.14 -2.76 10.08
C LEU A 63 0.70 -3.94 9.21
N ALA A 64 -0.54 -4.40 9.34
CA ALA A 64 -1.08 -5.48 8.51
C ALA A 64 -1.17 -5.07 7.02
N THR A 65 -1.68 -3.86 6.73
CA THR A 65 -1.82 -3.39 5.33
C THR A 65 -0.51 -3.07 4.64
N ILE A 66 0.59 -2.84 5.37
CA ILE A 66 1.92 -2.59 4.78
C ILE A 66 2.86 -3.79 4.89
N ALA A 67 2.37 -4.96 5.33
CA ALA A 67 3.17 -6.17 5.52
C ALA A 67 3.50 -6.83 4.17
N ILE A 68 4.29 -6.14 3.35
CA ILE A 68 4.70 -6.57 2.01
C ILE A 68 5.47 -7.89 2.14
N PRO A 69 5.02 -8.97 1.46
CA PRO A 69 5.69 -10.26 1.53
C PRO A 69 7.20 -10.14 1.28
N VAL A 70 8.01 -10.91 2.03
CA VAL A 70 9.49 -10.92 2.00
C VAL A 70 10.14 -9.70 2.66
N ALA A 71 9.56 -8.51 2.52
CA ALA A 71 10.09 -7.29 3.12
C ALA A 71 9.75 -7.19 4.61
N LEU A 72 8.47 -7.39 4.95
CA LEU A 72 7.91 -7.30 6.29
C LEU A 72 7.20 -8.60 6.69
N PRO A 73 7.25 -9.00 7.97
CA PRO A 73 6.59 -10.21 8.42
C PRO A 73 5.06 -10.01 8.43
N PRO A 74 4.29 -11.08 8.16
CA PRO A 74 2.83 -11.04 8.30
C PRO A 74 2.40 -10.63 9.71
N VAL A 75 1.19 -10.08 9.81
CA VAL A 75 0.55 -9.71 11.08
C VAL A 75 -0.55 -10.71 11.40
N GLU A 76 -0.49 -11.31 12.58
CA GLU A 76 -1.59 -12.11 13.10
C GLU A 76 -2.63 -11.19 13.77
N LEU A 77 -3.88 -11.29 13.33
CA LEU A 77 -4.98 -10.49 13.88
C LEU A 77 -6.26 -11.33 13.83
N ASP A 78 -6.92 -11.50 14.97
CA ASP A 78 -8.18 -12.25 15.11
C ASP A 78 -8.16 -13.66 14.46
N GLY A 79 -7.01 -14.34 14.54
CA GLY A 79 -6.81 -15.68 13.97
C GLY A 79 -6.50 -15.70 12.46
N MET A 80 -6.44 -14.54 11.80
CA MET A 80 -6.01 -14.38 10.41
C MET A 80 -4.50 -14.18 10.30
N ILE A 81 -3.94 -14.47 9.12
CA ILE A 81 -2.54 -14.19 8.81
C ILE A 81 -2.52 -13.12 7.70
N LEU A 82 -2.36 -11.87 8.10
CA LEU A 82 -2.53 -10.72 7.22
C LEU A 82 -1.20 -10.28 6.60
N VAL A 83 -1.24 -10.01 5.30
CA VAL A 83 -0.19 -9.33 4.54
C VAL A 83 -0.75 -8.10 3.83
N ASP A 84 0.13 -7.37 3.16
CA ASP A 84 -0.21 -6.19 2.36
C ASP A 84 -1.43 -6.39 1.46
N GLY A 85 -2.31 -5.38 1.44
CA GLY A 85 -3.56 -5.41 0.67
C GLY A 85 -3.32 -5.43 -0.84
N GLY A 86 -2.20 -4.87 -1.31
CA GLY A 86 -1.83 -4.79 -2.72
C GLY A 86 -1.77 -6.13 -3.43
N VAL A 87 -1.52 -7.23 -2.69
CA VAL A 87 -1.57 -8.60 -3.21
C VAL A 87 -2.92 -8.93 -3.87
N LYS A 88 -4.02 -8.36 -3.36
CA LYS A 88 -5.38 -8.58 -3.90
C LYS A 88 -5.97 -7.33 -4.53
N ASN A 89 -5.81 -6.16 -3.91
CA ASN A 89 -6.51 -4.95 -4.32
C ASN A 89 -5.71 -3.67 -4.00
N ASN A 90 -4.72 -3.37 -4.84
CA ASN A 90 -3.76 -2.28 -4.61
C ASN A 90 -4.37 -0.87 -4.51
N THR A 91 -5.54 -0.65 -5.13
CA THR A 91 -6.26 0.62 -5.00
C THR A 91 -7.75 0.30 -4.76
N PRO A 92 -8.17 0.12 -3.50
CA PRO A 92 -9.47 -0.44 -3.14
C PRO A 92 -10.63 0.56 -3.28
N PHE A 93 -10.77 1.22 -4.43
CA PHE A 93 -11.85 2.17 -4.69
C PHE A 93 -13.24 1.51 -4.73
N ASN A 94 -13.31 0.22 -5.09
CA ASN A 94 -14.53 -0.59 -4.99
C ASN A 94 -14.99 -0.73 -3.52
N ILE A 95 -14.05 -0.85 -2.57
CA ILE A 95 -14.37 -0.91 -1.14
C ILE A 95 -14.95 0.42 -0.68
N ALA A 96 -14.41 1.56 -1.11
CA ALA A 96 -14.98 2.87 -0.79
C ALA A 96 -16.46 2.97 -1.22
N ARG A 97 -16.80 2.44 -2.40
CA ARG A 97 -18.20 2.36 -2.87
C ARG A 97 -19.06 1.45 -2.00
N GLN A 98 -18.56 0.25 -1.65
CA GLN A 98 -19.26 -0.69 -0.78
C GLN A 98 -19.53 -0.13 0.62
N LEU A 99 -18.65 0.76 1.09
CA LEU A 99 -18.79 1.49 2.35
C LEU A 99 -19.77 2.68 2.25
N GLY A 100 -20.44 2.86 1.10
CA GLY A 100 -21.51 3.84 0.93
C GLY A 100 -21.05 5.21 0.41
N ALA A 101 -19.85 5.31 -0.19
CA ALA A 101 -19.43 6.56 -0.81
C ALA A 101 -20.27 6.86 -2.08
N ASP A 102 -20.92 8.02 -2.10
CA ASP A 102 -21.63 8.53 -3.29
C ASP A 102 -20.67 8.88 -4.43
N TYR A 103 -19.50 9.41 -4.08
CA TYR A 103 -18.45 9.79 -5.00
C TYR A 103 -17.11 9.20 -4.56
N VAL A 104 -16.39 8.57 -5.48
CA VAL A 104 -15.12 7.90 -5.24
C VAL A 104 -14.02 8.53 -6.09
N LEU A 105 -13.10 9.21 -5.41
CA LEU A 105 -11.82 9.65 -5.95
C LEU A 105 -10.76 8.60 -5.63
N ALA A 106 -10.21 7.96 -6.67
CA ALA A 106 -9.12 7.01 -6.54
C ALA A 106 -7.78 7.65 -6.92
N VAL A 107 -6.72 7.34 -6.18
CA VAL A 107 -5.35 7.71 -6.52
C VAL A 107 -4.55 6.43 -6.73
N ASP A 108 -4.15 6.19 -7.97
CA ASP A 108 -3.39 5.02 -8.38
C ASP A 108 -1.94 5.43 -8.64
N LEU A 109 -1.03 4.83 -7.87
CA LEU A 109 0.42 5.04 -7.95
C LEU A 109 1.12 3.89 -8.68
N SER A 110 0.38 3.00 -9.34
CA SER A 110 0.96 1.88 -10.07
C SER A 110 1.85 2.43 -11.20
N ASN A 111 3.13 2.07 -11.16
CA ASN A 111 4.08 2.52 -12.15
C ASN A 111 4.02 1.61 -13.39
N THR A 112 3.67 2.18 -14.54
CA THR A 112 3.68 1.45 -15.82
C THR A 112 5.02 1.51 -16.55
N GLU A 113 6.02 2.22 -16.00
CA GLU A 113 7.34 2.24 -16.60
C GLU A 113 8.04 0.89 -16.41
N SER A 114 8.41 0.28 -17.54
CA SER A 114 9.04 -1.04 -17.67
C SER A 114 10.05 -1.34 -16.56
N HIS A 115 9.87 -2.45 -15.83
CA HIS A 115 10.90 -3.02 -14.97
C HIS A 115 12.07 -3.54 -15.81
N VAL A 116 12.92 -2.64 -16.28
CA VAL A 116 14.25 -3.03 -16.73
C VAL A 116 14.97 -3.53 -15.47
N PRO A 117 15.48 -4.78 -15.44
CA PRO A 117 16.25 -5.25 -14.30
C PRO A 117 17.37 -4.23 -14.03
N PRO A 118 17.60 -3.83 -12.76
CA PRO A 118 18.56 -2.81 -12.45
C PRO A 118 19.92 -3.20 -13.03
N ARG A 119 20.38 -2.46 -14.05
CA ARG A 119 21.74 -2.62 -14.59
C ARG A 119 22.71 -2.15 -13.52
N ARG A 120 23.20 -3.06 -12.66
CA ARG A 120 24.21 -2.86 -11.59
C ARG A 120 24.93 -1.50 -11.65
N HIS A 121 24.37 -0.44 -11.09
CA HIS A 121 25.05 0.85 -10.99
C HIS A 121 24.52 1.65 -9.81
N GLY A 122 25.47 2.21 -9.04
CA GLY A 122 25.27 3.42 -8.24
C GLY A 122 24.78 3.20 -6.82
N ARG A 123 25.66 3.45 -5.85
CA ARG A 123 25.30 3.60 -4.42
C ARG A 123 24.34 4.78 -4.25
N THR A 124 23.26 4.62 -3.50
CA THR A 124 22.39 5.72 -3.08
C THR A 124 22.05 5.63 -1.58
N GLY A 125 22.47 6.66 -0.83
CA GLY A 125 21.92 7.04 0.48
C GLY A 125 22.33 6.20 1.71
N PRO A 126 22.43 6.82 2.91
CA PRO A 126 22.65 6.12 4.17
C PRO A 126 21.31 5.69 4.79
N LEU A 127 20.58 4.77 4.15
CA LEU A 127 19.38 4.16 4.74
C LEU A 127 19.56 2.65 4.90
N SER A 128 19.17 2.18 6.09
CA SER A 128 19.49 0.90 6.74
C SER A 128 20.02 -0.23 5.83
N LYS A 129 21.17 -0.80 6.20
CA LYS A 129 21.78 -1.99 5.58
C LYS A 129 20.79 -3.12 5.24
N ALA A 130 19.67 -3.22 5.96
CA ALA A 130 18.60 -4.18 5.71
C ALA A 130 17.86 -3.92 4.37
N VAL A 131 17.45 -2.67 4.11
CA VAL A 131 16.76 -2.28 2.86
C VAL A 131 17.71 -2.41 1.66
N GLU A 132 18.98 -2.03 1.84
CA GLU A 132 20.02 -2.22 0.81
C GLU A 132 20.28 -3.70 0.51
N LEU A 133 20.25 -4.57 1.53
CA LEU A 133 20.41 -6.01 1.36
C LEU A 133 19.24 -6.65 0.59
N VAL A 134 18.00 -6.20 0.86
CA VAL A 134 16.80 -6.63 0.14
C VAL A 134 16.93 -6.30 -1.34
N GLN A 135 17.19 -5.02 -1.65
CA GLN A 135 17.20 -4.53 -3.03
C GLN A 135 18.36 -5.08 -3.87
N ARG A 136 19.47 -5.48 -3.24
CA ARG A 136 20.63 -6.09 -3.92
C ARG A 136 20.44 -7.56 -4.27
N ASN A 137 19.36 -8.20 -3.81
CA ASN A 137 19.09 -9.61 -4.10
C ASN A 137 18.29 -9.75 -5.40
N GLU A 138 18.82 -10.48 -6.38
CA GLU A 138 18.12 -10.79 -7.64
C GLU A 138 16.74 -11.45 -7.40
N MET A 139 16.62 -12.24 -6.32
CA MET A 139 15.34 -12.84 -5.92
C MET A 139 14.30 -11.80 -5.53
N TRP A 140 14.70 -10.71 -4.86
CA TRP A 140 13.78 -9.63 -4.52
C TRP A 140 13.24 -8.98 -5.79
N TRP A 141 14.08 -8.73 -6.78
CA TRP A 141 13.63 -8.13 -8.04
C TRP A 141 12.59 -9.02 -8.74
N VAL A 142 12.83 -10.33 -8.83
CA VAL A 142 11.87 -11.27 -9.44
C VAL A 142 10.54 -11.27 -8.67
N LEU A 143 10.60 -11.30 -7.34
CA LEU A 143 9.40 -11.32 -6.50
C LEU A 143 8.62 -10.00 -6.58
N ALA A 144 9.30 -8.86 -6.55
CA ALA A 144 8.70 -7.54 -6.71
C ALA A 144 8.04 -7.40 -8.09
N ALA A 145 8.76 -7.71 -9.17
CA ALA A 145 8.21 -7.66 -10.52
C ALA A 145 7.00 -8.61 -10.70
N THR A 146 7.02 -9.78 -10.06
CA THR A 146 5.88 -10.71 -10.08
C THR A 146 4.68 -10.14 -9.32
N LEU A 147 4.90 -9.55 -8.15
CA LEU A 147 3.85 -8.86 -7.40
C LEU A 147 3.26 -7.73 -8.25
N ASP A 148 4.10 -6.94 -8.92
CA ASP A 148 3.66 -5.85 -9.80
C ASP A 148 2.79 -6.35 -10.96
N VAL A 149 3.12 -7.48 -11.60
CA VAL A 149 2.25 -8.09 -12.63
C VAL A 149 0.88 -8.47 -12.04
N ILE A 150 0.86 -9.08 -10.86
CA ILE A 150 -0.39 -9.51 -10.21
C ILE A 150 -1.23 -8.29 -9.78
N THR A 151 -0.61 -7.28 -9.18
CA THR A 151 -1.30 -6.08 -8.71
C THR A 151 -1.88 -5.29 -9.87
N LEU A 152 -1.14 -5.14 -10.98
CA LEU A 152 -1.63 -4.49 -12.20
C LEU A 152 -2.81 -5.25 -12.80
N GLN A 153 -2.73 -6.58 -12.89
CA GLN A 153 -3.84 -7.40 -13.37
C GLN A 153 -5.08 -7.25 -12.49
N ASN A 154 -4.92 -7.31 -11.17
CA ASN A 154 -6.03 -7.12 -10.22
C ASN A 154 -6.65 -5.73 -10.36
N MET A 155 -5.82 -4.69 -10.50
CA MET A 155 -6.27 -3.31 -10.69
C MET A 155 -7.12 -3.16 -11.96
N GLU A 156 -6.69 -3.74 -13.08
CA GLU A 156 -7.47 -3.74 -14.33
C GLU A 156 -8.82 -4.44 -14.16
N MET A 157 -8.86 -5.57 -13.47
CA MET A 157 -10.10 -6.31 -13.21
C MET A 157 -11.08 -5.51 -12.35
N VAL A 158 -10.61 -4.86 -11.29
CA VAL A 158 -11.45 -4.04 -10.40
C VAL A 158 -11.92 -2.79 -11.13
N LEU A 159 -11.05 -2.15 -11.93
CA LEU A 159 -11.40 -0.97 -12.73
C LEU A 159 -12.49 -1.27 -13.77
N ALA A 160 -12.43 -2.43 -14.42
CA ALA A 160 -13.44 -2.85 -15.38
C ALA A 160 -14.81 -3.14 -14.74
N GLN A 161 -14.83 -3.59 -13.48
CA GLN A 161 -16.06 -3.98 -12.79
C GLN A 161 -16.71 -2.84 -12.00
N SER A 162 -15.92 -1.97 -11.38
CA SER A 162 -16.42 -0.96 -10.44
C SER A 162 -15.58 0.33 -10.51
N PRO A 163 -15.52 1.02 -11.67
CA PRO A 163 -14.67 2.19 -11.83
C PRO A 163 -14.97 3.29 -10.80
N PRO A 164 -13.94 4.02 -10.33
CA PRO A 164 -14.14 5.22 -9.53
C PRO A 164 -14.72 6.35 -10.40
N ASP A 165 -15.30 7.36 -9.78
CA ASP A 165 -15.82 8.53 -10.50
C ASP A 165 -14.69 9.39 -11.07
N LEU A 166 -13.55 9.44 -10.35
CA LEU A 166 -12.34 10.07 -10.83
C LEU A 166 -11.13 9.22 -10.41
N LEU A 167 -10.30 8.85 -11.39
CA LEU A 167 -9.03 8.16 -11.18
C LEU A 167 -7.89 9.13 -11.45
N LEU A 168 -7.07 9.40 -10.44
CA LEU A 168 -5.83 10.17 -10.56
C LEU A 168 -4.64 9.24 -10.63
N ARG A 169 -3.77 9.50 -11.61
CA ARG A 169 -2.49 8.80 -11.79
C ARG A 169 -1.35 9.82 -11.81
N PRO A 170 -0.78 10.17 -10.64
CA PRO A 170 0.35 11.07 -10.57
C PRO A 170 1.57 10.53 -11.34
N GLU A 171 2.25 11.40 -12.07
CA GLU A 171 3.49 11.06 -12.77
C GLU A 171 4.65 10.92 -11.76
N ILE A 172 4.83 9.72 -11.21
CA ILE A 172 5.89 9.41 -10.23
C ILE A 172 7.22 8.99 -10.87
N GLY A 173 7.28 8.89 -12.21
CA GLY A 173 8.47 8.50 -12.97
C GLY A 173 9.06 7.18 -12.48
N THR A 174 10.35 7.17 -12.12
CA THR A 174 11.08 5.97 -11.68
C THR A 174 11.15 5.79 -10.16
N ILE A 175 10.29 6.46 -9.38
CA ILE A 175 10.30 6.31 -7.91
C ILE A 175 9.91 4.87 -7.57
N GLY A 176 10.83 4.12 -6.95
CA GLY A 176 10.61 2.75 -6.50
C GLY A 176 10.00 2.68 -5.10
N LEU A 177 9.51 1.48 -4.75
CA LEU A 177 8.82 1.16 -3.48
C LEU A 177 9.59 1.59 -2.20
N PHE A 178 10.92 1.67 -2.27
CA PHE A 178 11.78 1.99 -1.12
C PHE A 178 12.61 3.26 -1.32
N ASP A 179 12.29 4.09 -2.32
CA ASP A 179 12.96 5.37 -2.58
C ASP A 179 12.49 6.48 -1.63
N PHE A 180 12.51 6.22 -0.31
CA PHE A 180 12.04 7.16 0.71
C PHE A 180 12.76 8.52 0.68
N HIS A 181 13.95 8.58 0.09
CA HIS A 181 14.72 9.82 -0.07
C HIS A 181 14.14 10.76 -1.14
N ARG A 182 13.29 10.26 -2.05
CA ARG A 182 12.64 11.01 -3.14
C ARG A 182 11.22 11.47 -2.78
N TRP A 183 10.86 11.47 -1.50
CA TRP A 183 9.50 11.77 -1.06
C TRP A 183 9.01 13.15 -1.51
N GLN A 184 9.89 14.16 -1.63
CA GLN A 184 9.49 15.48 -2.13
C GLN A 184 9.06 15.46 -3.60
N GLU A 185 9.70 14.63 -4.43
CA GLU A 185 9.30 14.44 -5.83
C GLU A 185 7.90 13.85 -5.90
N GLY A 186 7.64 12.77 -5.12
CA GLY A 186 6.32 12.14 -5.05
C GLY A 186 5.21 13.08 -4.56
N VAL A 187 5.47 13.90 -3.54
CA VAL A 187 4.51 14.93 -3.06
C VAL A 187 4.23 15.97 -4.14
N SER A 188 5.25 16.38 -4.89
CA SER A 188 5.11 17.38 -5.97
C SER A 188 4.30 16.82 -7.15
N ALA A 189 4.54 15.56 -7.52
CA ALA A 189 3.76 14.84 -8.52
C ALA A 189 2.28 14.75 -8.12
N GLY A 190 2.00 14.38 -6.86
CA GLY A 190 0.65 14.34 -6.32
C GLY A 190 -0.08 15.69 -6.38
N ARG A 191 0.60 16.78 -5.99
CA ARG A 191 0.03 18.15 -6.09
C ARG A 191 -0.29 18.53 -7.54
N THR A 192 0.63 18.22 -8.45
CA THR A 192 0.46 18.49 -9.88
C THR A 192 -0.74 17.76 -10.46
N ALA A 193 -0.88 16.47 -10.13
CA ALA A 193 -2.02 15.65 -10.57
C ALA A 193 -3.35 16.22 -10.10
N VAL A 194 -3.43 16.69 -8.85
CA VAL A 194 -4.65 17.33 -8.31
C VAL A 194 -4.93 18.67 -9.00
N TRP A 195 -3.92 19.51 -9.23
CA TRP A 195 -4.10 20.80 -9.92
C TRP A 195 -4.67 20.64 -11.33
N GLN A 196 -4.23 19.62 -12.07
CA GLN A 196 -4.72 19.35 -13.43
C GLN A 196 -6.22 19.02 -13.47
N VAL A 197 -6.77 18.45 -12.38
CA VAL A 197 -8.18 18.05 -12.29
C VAL A 197 -9.02 18.95 -11.38
N GLU A 198 -8.48 20.08 -10.90
CA GLU A 198 -9.15 20.94 -9.91
C GLU A 198 -10.56 21.38 -10.38
N HIS A 199 -10.70 21.64 -11.67
CA HIS A 199 -11.98 22.00 -12.31
C HIS A 199 -13.05 20.89 -12.25
N LEU A 200 -12.65 19.62 -12.14
CA LEU A 200 -13.56 18.48 -11.95
C LEU A 200 -13.92 18.33 -10.47
N LEU A 201 -12.97 18.56 -9.56
CA LEU A 201 -13.19 18.47 -8.11
C LEU A 201 -14.12 19.55 -7.59
N ALA A 202 -14.09 20.76 -8.18
CA ALA A 202 -15.00 21.84 -7.82
C ALA A 202 -16.49 21.48 -8.02
N LYS A 203 -16.81 20.57 -8.96
CA LYS A 203 -18.17 20.08 -9.19
C LYS A 203 -18.65 19.10 -8.12
N VAL A 204 -17.73 18.40 -7.46
CA VAL A 204 -18.04 17.43 -6.39
C VAL A 204 -18.36 18.13 -5.07
N ASN A 205 -17.66 19.23 -4.78
CA ASN A 205 -17.94 20.09 -3.62
C ASN A 205 -19.15 21.01 -3.82
N GLY A 206 -19.66 21.10 -5.06
CA GLY A 206 -20.73 21.99 -5.49
C GLY A 206 -22.09 21.34 -5.57
N ASN A 207 -22.46 20.48 -4.62
CA ASN A 207 -23.87 20.13 -4.40
C ASN A 207 -24.61 21.38 -3.88
N GLN A 208 -24.99 22.24 -4.82
CA GLN A 208 -26.16 23.12 -4.80
C GLN A 208 -26.90 22.98 -6.12
#